data_AF-A0A6P1NY40-F1
#
_entry.id   AF-A0A6P1NY40-F1
#
_cell.length_a   1.000
_cell.length_b   1.000
_cell.length_c   1.000
_cell.angle_alpha   90.00
_cell.angle_beta   90.00
_cell.angle_gamma   90.00
#
_symmetry.space_group_name_H-M   'P 1'
#
loop_
_entity.id
_entity.type
_entity.pdbx_description
1 polymer ?
#
loop_
_entity_poly.entity_id
_entity_poly.type
_entity_poly.pdbx_seq_one_letter_code
_entity_poly.pdbx_strand_id
1 'polypeptide(L)'
;MNDRIRQAGRFIQGAAQQTFRDRDDDMQRKGFTSAAGISLRRIQEKLDLFKEQMKGPGLTKAEQMVYTQLDELKSEIEADFDRYWRRTGVDWRPPKPVAKGVIKQPGSPQ
;
A
#
# COMPACT_ATOMS: atom_id res chain seq x y z
N MET A 1 -5.36 -47.41 -23.55
CA MET A 1 -4.15 -46.82 -22.92
C MET A 1 -4.00 -45.31 -23.21
N ASN A 2 -4.60 -44.77 -24.28
CA ASN A 2 -4.50 -43.35 -24.65
C ASN A 2 -5.34 -42.37 -23.80
N ASP A 3 -6.44 -42.80 -23.19
CA ASP A 3 -7.30 -41.89 -22.41
C ASP A 3 -6.66 -41.42 -21.11
N ARG A 4 -5.90 -42.27 -20.41
CA ARG A 4 -5.20 -41.90 -19.17
C ARG A 4 -4.13 -40.82 -19.40
N ILE A 5 -3.41 -40.90 -20.52
CA ILE A 5 -2.38 -39.91 -20.90
C ILE A 5 -3.04 -38.57 -21.27
N ARG A 6 -4.15 -38.62 -22.02
CA ARG A 6 -4.92 -37.41 -22.38
C ARG A 6 -5.56 -36.75 -21.16
N GLN A 7 -6.01 -37.53 -20.18
CA GLN A 7 -6.61 -37.05 -18.94
C GLN A 7 -5.54 -36.47 -17.98
N ALA A 8 -4.37 -37.10 -17.86
CA ALA A 8 -3.23 -36.58 -17.12
C ALA A 8 -2.71 -35.25 -17.72
N GLY A 9 -2.63 -35.16 -19.05
CA GLY A 9 -2.24 -33.91 -19.74
C GLY A 9 -3.20 -32.74 -19.46
N ARG A 10 -4.53 -32.99 -19.45
CA ARG A 10 -5.53 -31.97 -19.08
C ARG A 10 -5.42 -31.56 -17.61
N PHE A 11 -5.10 -32.50 -16.72
CA PHE A 11 -4.93 -32.22 -15.30
C PHE A 11 -3.69 -31.34 -15.04
N ILE A 12 -2.57 -31.65 -15.70
CA ILE A 12 -1.34 -30.85 -15.62
C ILE A 12 -1.54 -29.46 -16.24
N GLN A 13 -2.25 -29.37 -17.37
CA GLN A 13 -2.56 -28.10 -18.02
C GLN A 13 -3.49 -27.22 -17.16
N GLY A 14 -4.48 -27.82 -16.50
CA GLY A 14 -5.35 -27.12 -15.54
C GLY A 14 -4.61 -26.64 -14.29
N ALA A 15 -3.74 -27.48 -13.73
CA ALA A 15 -2.92 -27.13 -12.57
C ALA A 15 -1.93 -25.98 -12.88
N ALA A 16 -1.26 -26.04 -14.04
CA ALA A 16 -0.37 -24.96 -14.47
C ALA A 16 -1.13 -23.64 -14.67
N GLN A 17 -2.30 -23.66 -15.31
CA GLN A 17 -3.13 -22.47 -15.50
C GLN A 17 -3.63 -21.87 -14.17
N GLN A 18 -3.95 -22.71 -13.18
CA GLN A 18 -4.30 -22.25 -11.84
C GLN A 18 -3.10 -21.60 -11.15
N THR A 19 -1.93 -22.24 -11.16
CA THR A 19 -0.70 -21.66 -10.57
C THR A 19 -0.31 -20.32 -11.22
N PHE A 20 -0.45 -20.18 -12.54
CA PHE A 20 -0.20 -18.90 -13.22
C PHE A 20 -1.19 -17.82 -12.80
N ARG A 21 -2.50 -18.13 -12.73
CA ARG A 21 -3.53 -17.19 -12.26
C ARG A 21 -3.30 -16.80 -10.81
N ASP A 22 -3.02 -17.76 -9.93
CA ASP A 22 -2.75 -17.50 -8.52
C ASP A 22 -1.52 -16.59 -8.35
N ARG A 23 -0.49 -16.79 -9.17
CA ARG A 23 0.73 -15.96 -9.18
C ARG A 23 0.47 -14.54 -9.67
N ASP A 24 -0.35 -14.39 -10.72
CA ASP A 24 -0.73 -13.08 -11.27
C ASP A 24 -1.59 -12.31 -10.27
N ASP A 25 -2.54 -12.98 -9.62
CA ASP A 25 -3.37 -12.42 -8.55
C ASP A 25 -2.48 -11.99 -7.36
N ASP A 26 -1.52 -12.81 -6.95
CA ASP A 26 -0.57 -12.47 -5.88
C ASP A 26 0.28 -11.24 -6.21
N MET A 27 0.73 -11.13 -7.46
CA MET A 27 1.55 -10.01 -7.92
C MET A 27 0.72 -8.72 -8.00
N GLN A 28 -0.52 -8.79 -8.51
CA GLN A 28 -1.45 -7.67 -8.52
C GLN A 28 -1.80 -7.21 -7.10
N ARG A 29 -2.06 -8.16 -6.18
CA ARG A 29 -2.32 -7.86 -4.77
C ARG A 29 -1.15 -7.12 -4.14
N LYS A 30 0.08 -7.62 -4.32
CA LYS A 30 1.30 -6.96 -3.83
C LYS A 30 1.53 -5.58 -4.43
N GLY A 31 1.25 -5.41 -5.73
CA GLY A 31 1.34 -4.11 -6.40
C GLY A 31 0.36 -3.10 -5.83
N PHE A 32 -0.90 -3.50 -5.65
CA PHE A 32 -1.96 -2.65 -5.11
C PHE A 32 -1.71 -2.27 -3.65
N THR A 33 -1.33 -3.21 -2.79
CA THR A 33 -0.98 -2.91 -1.39
C THR A 33 0.27 -2.01 -1.29
N SER A 34 1.25 -2.20 -2.18
CA SER A 34 2.43 -1.32 -2.24
C SER A 34 2.07 0.11 -2.66
N ALA A 35 1.22 0.28 -3.68
CA ALA A 35 0.76 1.59 -4.12
C ALA A 35 -0.08 2.30 -3.04
N ALA A 36 -0.97 1.56 -2.37
CA ALA A 36 -1.72 2.03 -1.21
C ALA A 36 -0.79 2.58 -0.12
N GLY A 37 0.23 1.79 0.21
CA GLY A 37 1.22 2.13 1.23
C GLY A 37 2.03 3.37 0.89
N ILE A 38 2.47 3.52 -0.37
CA ILE A 38 3.22 4.70 -0.82
C ILE A 38 2.37 5.97 -0.71
N SER A 39 1.11 5.91 -1.15
CA SER A 39 0.20 7.06 -1.12
C SER A 39 -0.11 7.50 0.30
N LEU A 40 -0.51 6.57 1.17
CA LEU A 40 -0.81 6.87 2.58
C LEU A 40 0.42 7.37 3.34
N ARG A 41 1.61 6.81 3.05
CA ARG A 41 2.86 7.30 3.64
C ARG A 41 3.13 8.76 3.30
N ARG A 42 2.96 9.16 2.03
CA ARG A 42 3.17 10.56 1.61
C ARG A 42 2.18 11.51 2.27
N ILE A 43 0.93 11.10 2.44
CA ILE A 43 -0.09 11.90 3.15
C ILE A 43 0.31 12.03 4.62
N GLN A 44 0.70 10.92 5.26
CA GLN A 44 1.16 10.93 6.65
C GLN A 44 2.39 11.83 6.85
N GLU A 45 3.38 11.78 5.96
CA GLU A 45 4.57 12.64 6.02
C GLU A 45 4.21 14.12 5.97
N LYS A 46 3.22 14.51 5.15
CA LYS A 46 2.72 15.91 5.12
C LYS A 46 1.95 16.27 6.39
N LEU A 47 1.10 15.38 6.89
CA LEU A 47 0.39 15.60 8.16
C LEU A 47 1.36 15.74 9.34
N ASP A 48 2.42 14.94 9.36
CA ASP A 48 3.47 15.01 10.39
C ASP A 48 4.24 16.34 10.30
N LEU A 49 4.55 16.83 9.10
CA LEU A 49 5.16 18.15 8.92
C LEU A 49 4.29 19.26 9.51
N PHE A 50 2.99 19.23 9.22
CA PHE A 50 2.04 20.18 9.80
C PHE A 50 1.94 20.06 11.32
N LYS A 51 1.95 18.84 11.88
CA LYS A 51 1.99 18.62 13.33
C LYS A 51 3.24 19.19 13.98
N GLU A 52 4.40 19.08 13.32
CA GLU A 52 5.63 19.71 13.82
C GLU A 52 5.54 21.25 13.76
N GLN A 53 4.98 21.82 12.70
CA GLN A 53 4.77 23.28 12.60
C GLN A 53 3.80 23.81 13.67
N MET A 54 2.78 23.03 14.04
CA MET A 54 1.87 23.35 15.14
C MET A 54 2.56 23.44 16.51
N LYS A 55 3.73 22.81 16.70
CA LYS A 55 4.54 22.97 17.93
C LYS A 55 5.29 24.30 17.98
N GLY A 56 5.43 24.98 16.84
CA GLY A 56 6.10 26.28 16.71
C GLY A 56 5.10 27.43 16.58
N PRO A 57 5.25 28.32 15.58
CA PRO A 57 4.36 29.47 15.40
C PRO A 57 2.92 29.11 15.03
N GLY A 58 2.62 27.84 14.79
CA GLY A 58 1.31 27.36 14.37
C GLY A 58 1.12 27.39 12.86
N LEU A 59 -0.01 26.87 12.41
CA LEU A 59 -0.42 26.88 11.01
C LEU A 59 -1.25 28.12 10.68
N THR A 60 -1.04 28.67 9.49
CA THR A 60 -1.95 29.66 8.89
C THR A 60 -3.32 29.04 8.62
N LYS A 61 -4.36 29.86 8.42
CA LYS A 61 -5.72 29.38 8.09
C LYS A 61 -5.75 28.51 6.83
N ALA A 62 -4.94 28.85 5.82
CA ALA A 62 -4.82 28.07 4.59
C ALA A 62 -4.18 26.69 4.87
N GLU A 63 -3.10 26.65 5.67
CA GLU A 63 -2.45 25.40 6.05
C GLU A 63 -3.33 24.52 6.94
N GLN A 64 -4.13 25.11 7.83
CA GLN A 64 -5.12 24.37 8.62
C GLN A 64 -6.17 23.71 7.72
N MET A 65 -6.65 24.42 6.69
CA MET A 65 -7.59 23.85 5.72
C MET A 65 -6.96 22.70 4.94
N VAL A 66 -5.71 22.85 4.49
CA VAL A 66 -4.97 21.78 3.82
C VAL A 66 -4.74 20.58 4.74
N TYR A 67 -4.42 20.82 6.02
CA TYR A 67 -4.27 19.77 7.02
C TYR A 67 -5.56 18.95 7.15
N THR A 68 -6.71 19.60 7.33
CA THR A 68 -8.01 18.93 7.43
C THR A 68 -8.33 18.13 6.18
N GLN A 69 -8.14 18.72 4.99
CA GLN A 69 -8.38 18.03 3.71
C GLN A 69 -7.50 16.80 3.54
N LEU A 70 -6.24 16.85 3.98
CA LEU A 70 -5.34 15.70 3.93
C LEU A 70 -5.73 14.60 4.92
N ASP A 71 -6.20 14.97 6.12
CA ASP A 71 -6.64 14.02 7.14
C ASP A 71 -7.93 13.30 6.73
N GLU A 72 -8.88 14.04 6.15
CA GLU A 72 -10.11 13.50 5.55
C GLU A 72 -9.78 12.57 4.38
N LEU A 73 -8.96 13.02 3.42
CA LEU A 73 -8.55 12.21 2.28
C LEU A 73 -7.82 10.93 2.70
N LYS A 74 -6.96 11.01 3.72
CA LYS A 74 -6.31 9.83 4.29
C LYS A 74 -7.35 8.82 4.78
N SER A 75 -8.32 9.28 5.55
CA SER A 75 -9.37 8.44 6.14
C SER A 75 -10.27 7.81 5.07
N GLU A 76 -10.62 8.55 4.02
CA GLU A 76 -11.39 8.05 2.87
C GLU A 76 -10.64 6.93 2.15
N ILE A 77 -9.36 7.15 1.84
CA ILE A 77 -8.50 6.15 1.20
C ILE A 77 -8.40 4.89 2.09
N GLU A 78 -8.20 5.04 3.39
CA GLU A 78 -8.14 3.91 4.32
C GLU A 78 -9.47 3.13 4.35
N ALA A 79 -10.61 3.82 4.34
CA ALA A 79 -11.93 3.19 4.30
C ALA A 79 -12.19 2.43 3.00
N ASP A 80 -11.75 2.96 1.86
CA ASP A 80 -11.86 2.29 0.55
C ASP A 80 -11.01 1.03 0.49
N PHE A 81 -9.77 1.08 1.00
CA PHE A 81 -8.94 -0.11 1.10
C PHE A 81 -9.51 -1.14 2.07
N ASP A 82 -9.98 -0.73 3.25
CA ASP A 82 -10.64 -1.64 4.20
C ASP A 82 -11.88 -2.28 3.57
N ARG A 83 -12.65 -1.56 2.75
CA ARG A 83 -13.80 -2.11 2.01
C ARG A 83 -13.35 -3.13 0.95
N TYR A 84 -12.33 -2.81 0.17
CA TYR A 84 -11.80 -3.68 -0.88
C TYR A 84 -11.27 -5.01 -0.32
N TRP A 85 -10.54 -4.95 0.79
CA TRP A 85 -9.87 -6.13 1.36
C TRP A 85 -10.68 -6.88 2.42
N ARG A 86 -11.80 -6.35 2.92
CA ARG A 86 -12.63 -6.90 4.02
C ARG A 86 -12.86 -8.41 3.98
N ARG A 87 -13.04 -8.99 2.79
CA ARG A 87 -13.40 -10.41 2.60
C ARG A 87 -12.25 -11.29 2.11
N THR A 88 -11.06 -10.73 1.98
CA THR A 88 -9.92 -11.41 1.35
C THR A 88 -8.93 -11.98 2.36
N GLY A 89 -9.02 -11.57 3.63
CA GLY A 89 -8.03 -11.90 4.67
C GLY A 89 -6.67 -11.22 4.50
N VAL A 90 -6.50 -10.36 3.48
CA VAL A 90 -5.27 -9.61 3.23
C VAL A 90 -5.22 -8.42 4.17
N ASP A 91 -4.17 -8.33 5.00
CA ASP A 91 -3.81 -7.08 5.66
C ASP A 91 -3.06 -6.20 4.65
N TRP A 92 -3.77 -5.19 4.17
CA TRP A 92 -3.29 -4.29 3.14
C TRP A 92 -2.50 -3.10 3.71
N ARG A 93 -2.58 -2.90 5.03
CA ARG A 93 -1.99 -1.73 5.68
C ARG A 93 -0.50 -1.68 5.37
N PRO A 94 0.03 -0.49 5.04
CA PRO A 94 1.47 -0.35 4.91
C PRO A 94 2.17 -0.86 6.16
N PRO A 95 3.28 -1.60 6.04
CA PRO A 95 4.06 -1.98 7.20
C PRO A 95 4.43 -0.71 7.97
N LYS A 96 4.27 -0.76 9.30
CA LYS A 96 4.63 0.36 10.19
C LYS A 96 6.02 0.85 9.80
N PRO A 97 6.24 2.17 9.68
CA PRO A 97 7.56 2.67 9.36
C PRO A 97 8.53 2.13 10.42
N VAL A 98 9.53 1.36 9.98
CA VAL A 98 10.74 1.14 10.77
C VAL A 98 11.27 2.54 11.06
N ALA A 99 11.36 2.89 12.35
CA ALA A 99 11.69 4.21 12.85
C ALA A 99 12.67 4.93 11.93
N LYS A 100 12.31 6.15 11.51
CA LYS A 100 13.02 7.06 10.60
C LYS A 100 14.51 6.68 10.46
N GLY A 101 14.79 5.77 9.54
CA GLY A 101 16.14 5.59 9.03
C GLY A 101 16.48 6.93 8.40
N VAL A 102 17.32 7.71 9.07
CA VAL A 102 17.89 8.95 8.56
C VAL A 102 18.30 8.66 7.12
N ILE A 103 17.55 9.21 6.16
CA ILE A 103 17.98 9.23 4.78
C ILE A 103 19.23 10.11 4.83
N LYS A 104 20.41 9.49 4.95
CA LYS A 104 21.67 10.16 4.69
C LYS A 104 21.57 10.65 3.27
N GLN A 105 21.31 11.96 3.11
CA GLN A 105 21.52 12.61 1.83
C GLN A 105 23.00 12.40 1.47
N PRO A 106 23.31 11.88 0.28
CA PRO A 106 24.69 11.78 -0.18
C PRO A 106 25.17 13.21 -0.48
N GLY A 107 25.83 13.86 0.48
CA GLY A 107 26.50 15.13 0.19
C GLY A 107 26.71 16.16 1.30
N SER A 108 26.36 15.92 2.57
CA SER A 108 26.71 16.89 3.63
C SER A 108 28.17 16.69 4.08
N PRO A 109 29.09 17.67 3.87
CA PRO A 109 30.45 17.61 4.40
C PRO A 109 30.46 17.84 5.91
N GLN A 110 31.48 17.30 6.56
CA GLN A 110 31.79 17.43 8.00
C GLN A 110 32.10 18.87 8.40
#